data_AF-A0A2M8Q882-F1
#
_entry.id   AF-A0A2M8Q882-F1
#
_cell.length_a   1.000
_cell.length_b   1.000
_cell.length_c   1.000
_cell.angle_alpha   90.00
_cell.angle_beta   90.00
_cell.angle_gamma   90.00
#
_symmetry.space_group_name_H-M   'P 1'
#
loop_
_entity.id
_entity.type
_entity.pdbx_description
1 polymer ?
#
loop_
_entity_poly.entity_id
_entity_poly.type
_entity_poly.pdbx_seq_one_letter_code
_entity_poly.pdbx_strand_id
1 'polypeptide(L)'
;PAFYLVDVTVPRSRLAETLHEIAAVLARYNLETGHVFHAGDGNLHPCILCDPRNAEQMERVFAATHEIVAICIAKDGSITGEHGVGIEKRQHMPAMYTAAELAAMRDVKLAFDPDNLLNPGKILPDDLPEPTRRAGISVREASAAPSTAEEAAAILAGCTAEGRRVHIASTERVEKWPGAALLLSTHR
;
A
#
# COMPACT_ATOMS: atom_id res chain seq x y z
N PRO A 1 -25.59 -9.51 -19.99
CA PRO A 1 -24.54 -8.49 -20.14
C PRO A 1 -23.64 -8.48 -18.90
N ALA A 2 -22.34 -8.67 -19.10
CA ALA A 2 -21.34 -8.51 -18.05
C ALA A 2 -20.55 -7.21 -18.30
N PHE A 3 -19.92 -6.70 -17.25
CA PHE A 3 -18.99 -5.59 -17.36
C PHE A 3 -17.78 -5.83 -16.46
N TYR A 4 -16.67 -5.23 -16.85
CA TYR A 4 -15.47 -5.14 -16.06
C TYR A 4 -15.39 -3.74 -15.43
N LEU A 5 -15.39 -3.70 -14.10
CA LEU A 5 -15.41 -2.47 -13.34
C LEU A 5 -13.99 -1.97 -13.11
N VAL A 6 -13.69 -0.77 -13.60
CA VAL A 6 -12.47 -0.05 -13.25
C VAL A 6 -12.82 0.92 -12.12
N ASP A 7 -11.98 1.02 -11.10
CA ASP A 7 -12.13 1.94 -9.97
C ASP A 7 -10.83 2.71 -9.82
N VAL A 8 -10.87 4.01 -10.10
CA VAL A 8 -9.70 4.91 -10.10
C VAL A 8 -10.13 6.32 -9.69
N THR A 9 -9.20 7.14 -9.21
CA THR A 9 -9.48 8.53 -8.88
C THR A 9 -8.55 9.48 -9.61
N VAL A 10 -9.00 10.71 -9.82
CA VAL A 10 -8.18 11.84 -10.27
C VAL A 10 -8.60 13.10 -9.51
N PRO A 11 -7.76 14.15 -9.45
CA PRO A 11 -8.19 15.45 -8.97
C PRO A 11 -9.45 15.92 -9.71
N ARG A 12 -10.43 16.47 -8.99
CA ARG A 12 -11.74 16.87 -9.56
C ARG A 12 -11.61 17.82 -10.75
N SER A 13 -10.59 18.68 -10.76
CA SER A 13 -10.28 19.59 -11.86
C SER A 13 -9.88 18.89 -13.17
N ARG A 14 -9.52 17.60 -13.11
CA ARG A 14 -9.09 16.75 -14.24
C ARG A 14 -10.18 15.79 -14.73
N LEU A 15 -11.34 15.73 -14.08
CA LEU A 15 -12.38 14.74 -14.39
C LEU A 15 -12.82 14.76 -15.87
N ALA A 16 -13.18 15.95 -16.38
CA ALA A 16 -13.66 16.07 -17.76
C ALA A 16 -12.59 15.67 -18.78
N GLU A 17 -11.36 16.15 -18.61
CA GLU A 17 -10.20 15.78 -19.44
C GLU A 17 -9.97 14.27 -19.43
N THR A 18 -9.96 13.66 -18.24
CA THR A 18 -9.73 12.22 -18.05
C THR A 18 -10.81 11.39 -18.72
N LEU A 19 -12.08 11.79 -18.64
CA LEU A 19 -13.18 11.09 -19.33
C LEU A 19 -13.00 11.07 -20.86
N HIS A 20 -12.50 12.15 -21.46
CA HIS A 20 -12.21 12.19 -22.90
C HIS A 20 -11.05 11.24 -23.27
N GLU A 21 -10.00 11.20 -22.45
CA GLU A 21 -8.88 10.29 -22.67
C GLU A 21 -9.31 8.82 -22.53
N ILE A 22 -10.12 8.49 -21.51
CA ILE A 22 -10.70 7.15 -21.34
C ILE A 22 -11.55 6.77 -22.56
N ALA A 23 -12.39 7.68 -23.07
CA ALA A 23 -13.18 7.41 -24.27
C ALA A 23 -12.30 7.12 -25.50
N ALA A 24 -11.18 7.84 -25.65
CA ALA A 24 -10.22 7.59 -26.72
C ALA A 24 -9.52 6.23 -26.57
N VAL A 25 -9.16 5.83 -25.33
CA VAL A 25 -8.63 4.49 -25.04
C VAL A 25 -9.61 3.42 -25.49
N LEU A 26 -10.85 3.48 -25.00
CA LEU A 26 -11.87 2.48 -25.28
C LEU A 26 -12.19 2.36 -26.77
N ALA A 27 -12.20 3.48 -27.50
CA ALA A 27 -12.37 3.48 -28.95
C ALA A 27 -11.24 2.72 -29.68
N ARG A 28 -9.97 2.88 -29.26
CA ARG A 28 -8.83 2.16 -29.87
C ARG A 28 -8.91 0.65 -29.62
N TYR A 29 -9.44 0.23 -28.48
CA TYR A 29 -9.63 -1.19 -28.15
C TYR A 29 -10.97 -1.76 -28.66
N ASN A 30 -11.81 -0.95 -29.32
CA ASN A 30 -13.16 -1.31 -29.76
C ASN A 30 -14.01 -1.86 -28.60
N LEU A 31 -14.07 -1.10 -27.51
CA LEU A 31 -14.81 -1.43 -26.30
C LEU A 31 -15.84 -0.35 -25.99
N GLU A 32 -16.98 -0.77 -25.45
CA GLU A 32 -18.03 0.13 -24.95
C GLU A 32 -17.98 0.19 -23.42
N THR A 33 -18.44 1.30 -22.84
CA THR A 33 -18.49 1.47 -21.38
C THR A 33 -19.76 2.19 -20.96
N GLY A 34 -20.26 1.83 -19.78
CA GLY A 34 -21.05 2.75 -18.96
C GLY A 34 -20.12 3.54 -18.04
N HIS A 35 -20.46 4.78 -17.71
CA HIS A 35 -19.73 5.54 -16.69
C HIS A 35 -20.62 5.78 -15.47
N VAL A 36 -20.13 5.38 -14.31
CA VAL A 36 -20.60 5.84 -13.00
C VAL A 36 -19.43 6.57 -12.35
N PHE A 37 -19.67 7.60 -11.54
CA PHE A 37 -18.59 8.30 -10.85
C PHE A 37 -19.12 9.09 -9.65
N HIS A 38 -18.30 9.15 -8.60
CA HIS A 38 -18.47 10.10 -7.51
C HIS A 38 -17.76 11.40 -7.91
N ALA A 39 -18.46 12.27 -8.65
CA ALA A 39 -17.87 13.52 -9.14
C ALA A 39 -17.33 14.42 -8.01
N GLY A 40 -17.90 14.30 -6.80
CA GLY A 40 -17.59 15.12 -5.64
C GLY A 40 -16.18 14.91 -5.06
N ASP A 41 -15.59 13.73 -5.27
CA ASP A 41 -14.25 13.34 -4.80
C ASP A 41 -13.30 12.96 -5.94
N GLY A 42 -13.79 12.82 -7.17
CA GLY A 42 -12.96 12.52 -8.33
C GLY A 42 -12.86 11.02 -8.65
N ASN A 43 -13.67 10.17 -8.03
CA ASN A 43 -13.70 8.74 -8.29
C ASN A 43 -14.46 8.40 -9.57
N LEU A 44 -13.79 7.74 -10.51
CA LEU A 44 -14.31 7.28 -11.78
C LEU A 44 -14.57 5.77 -11.73
N HIS A 45 -15.72 5.35 -12.28
CA HIS A 45 -16.06 3.95 -12.51
C HIS A 45 -16.42 3.67 -13.99
N PRO A 46 -15.42 3.52 -14.88
CA PRO A 46 -15.63 2.92 -16.19
C PRO A 46 -16.08 1.46 -16.04
N CYS A 47 -17.33 1.18 -16.39
CA CYS A 47 -17.93 -0.15 -16.44
C CYS A 47 -17.85 -0.66 -17.89
N ILE A 48 -16.70 -1.24 -18.26
CA ILE A 48 -16.41 -1.70 -19.62
C ILE A 48 -17.27 -2.93 -19.94
N LEU A 49 -18.13 -2.85 -20.96
CA LEU A 49 -19.02 -3.94 -21.34
C LEU A 49 -18.22 -5.09 -21.98
N CYS A 50 -18.45 -6.31 -21.52
CA CYS A 50 -17.68 -7.48 -21.98
C CYS A 50 -18.49 -8.79 -21.96
N ASP A 51 -18.03 -9.76 -22.74
CA ASP A 51 -18.38 -11.18 -22.61
C ASP A 51 -17.18 -11.94 -22.02
N PRO A 52 -17.26 -12.41 -20.76
CA PRO A 52 -16.14 -13.09 -20.10
C PRO A 52 -15.77 -14.43 -20.75
N ARG A 53 -16.60 -14.95 -21.67
CA ARG A 53 -16.31 -16.17 -22.44
C ARG A 53 -15.45 -15.89 -23.68
N ASN A 54 -15.28 -14.63 -24.06
CA ASN A 54 -14.46 -14.22 -25.19
C ASN A 54 -13.07 -13.78 -24.70
N ALA A 55 -12.09 -14.70 -24.76
CA ALA A 55 -10.74 -14.45 -24.28
C ALA A 55 -10.06 -13.27 -24.99
N GLU A 56 -10.23 -13.14 -26.30
CA GLU A 56 -9.64 -12.04 -27.10
C GLU A 56 -10.24 -10.68 -26.71
N GLN A 57 -11.54 -10.62 -26.45
CA GLN A 57 -12.16 -9.41 -25.92
C GLN A 57 -11.63 -9.08 -24.53
N MET A 58 -11.46 -10.09 -23.66
CA MET A 58 -10.95 -9.87 -22.31
C MET A 58 -9.49 -9.38 -22.30
N GLU A 59 -8.64 -9.84 -23.22
CA GLU A 59 -7.28 -9.29 -23.39
C GLU A 59 -7.32 -7.78 -23.69
N ARG A 60 -8.22 -7.35 -24.58
CA ARG A 60 -8.42 -5.92 -24.88
C ARG A 60 -8.96 -5.16 -23.67
N VAL A 61 -9.89 -5.75 -22.91
CA VAL A 61 -10.43 -5.15 -21.69
C VAL A 61 -9.31 -4.89 -20.68
N PHE A 62 -8.46 -5.89 -20.40
CA PHE A 62 -7.35 -5.73 -19.47
C PHE A 62 -6.32 -4.71 -19.96
N ALA A 63 -5.97 -4.73 -21.25
CA ALA A 63 -5.07 -3.74 -21.84
C ALA A 63 -5.62 -2.31 -21.72
N ALA A 64 -6.92 -2.12 -22.02
CA ALA A 64 -7.58 -0.83 -21.84
C ALA A 64 -7.60 -0.39 -20.37
N THR A 65 -7.91 -1.29 -19.43
CA THR A 65 -7.86 -1.02 -17.99
C THR A 65 -6.47 -0.56 -17.55
N HIS A 66 -5.40 -1.24 -17.98
CA HIS A 66 -4.04 -0.85 -17.63
C HIS A 66 -3.70 0.56 -18.12
N GLU A 67 -4.14 0.92 -19.32
CA GLU A 67 -3.93 2.27 -19.86
C GLU A 67 -4.74 3.33 -19.11
N ILE A 68 -6.00 3.03 -18.77
CA ILE A 68 -6.85 3.92 -17.95
C ILE A 68 -6.21 4.18 -16.58
N VAL A 69 -5.70 3.13 -15.92
CA VAL A 69 -5.00 3.24 -14.63
C VAL A 69 -3.74 4.10 -14.77
N ALA A 70 -2.95 3.90 -15.82
CA ALA A 70 -1.75 4.69 -16.08
C ALA A 70 -2.06 6.18 -16.32
N ILE A 71 -3.13 6.49 -17.06
CA ILE A 71 -3.62 7.86 -17.25
C ILE A 71 -3.96 8.50 -15.91
N CYS A 72 -4.67 7.79 -15.04
CA CYS A 72 -5.06 8.34 -13.73
C CYS A 72 -3.84 8.61 -12.85
N ILE A 73 -2.87 7.68 -12.79
CA ILE A 73 -1.60 7.89 -12.08
C ILE A 73 -0.86 9.12 -12.62
N ALA A 74 -0.77 9.28 -13.94
CA ALA A 74 -0.08 10.40 -14.58
C ALA A 74 -0.73 11.78 -14.29
N LYS A 75 -1.97 11.79 -13.79
CA LYS A 75 -2.71 12.99 -13.38
C LYS A 75 -2.79 13.14 -11.85
N ASP A 76 -1.83 12.58 -11.12
CA ASP A 76 -1.79 12.57 -9.64
C ASP A 76 -3.02 11.90 -9.01
N GLY A 77 -3.55 10.90 -9.70
CA GLY A 77 -4.69 10.09 -9.28
C GLY A 77 -4.31 8.83 -8.50
N SER A 78 -5.31 8.00 -8.20
CA SER A 78 -5.13 6.72 -7.52
C SER A 78 -5.53 5.53 -8.38
N ILE A 79 -4.82 4.41 -8.21
CA ILE A 79 -5.15 3.12 -8.83
C ILE A 79 -6.47 2.54 -8.29
N THR A 80 -6.99 3.05 -7.17
CA THR A 80 -8.28 2.68 -6.58
C THR A 80 -8.86 3.85 -5.79
N GLY A 81 -10.16 4.07 -5.89
CA GLY A 81 -10.89 5.02 -5.07
C GLY A 81 -11.43 4.38 -3.80
N GLU A 82 -12.16 3.27 -3.95
CA GLU A 82 -12.87 2.64 -2.83
C GLU A 82 -12.79 1.12 -2.79
N HIS A 83 -12.44 0.42 -3.88
CA HIS A 83 -12.52 -1.06 -3.93
C HIS A 83 -11.25 -1.76 -3.44
N GLY A 84 -10.15 -1.02 -3.30
CA GLY A 84 -8.86 -1.54 -2.88
C GLY A 84 -8.09 -2.26 -3.99
N VAL A 85 -6.92 -2.77 -3.63
CA VAL A 85 -5.93 -3.30 -4.59
C VAL A 85 -6.20 -4.75 -4.98
N GLY A 86 -6.43 -5.61 -3.98
CA GLY A 86 -6.67 -7.04 -4.19
C GLY A 86 -5.55 -7.73 -4.99
N ILE A 87 -5.92 -8.63 -5.89
CA ILE A 87 -5.00 -9.26 -6.84
C ILE A 87 -4.89 -8.40 -8.11
N GLU A 88 -6.03 -7.90 -8.58
CA GLU A 88 -6.21 -7.22 -9.86
C GLU A 88 -5.24 -6.04 -10.05
N LYS A 89 -5.19 -5.13 -9.07
CA LYS A 89 -4.43 -3.88 -9.17
C LYS A 89 -3.04 -3.95 -8.57
N ARG A 90 -2.67 -5.11 -8.00
CA ARG A 90 -1.39 -5.36 -7.32
C ARG A 90 -0.19 -4.98 -8.18
N GLN A 91 -0.25 -5.28 -9.48
CA GLN A 91 0.80 -4.97 -10.45
C GLN A 91 1.01 -3.46 -10.69
N HIS A 92 0.04 -2.61 -10.34
CA HIS A 92 0.14 -1.15 -10.50
C HIS A 92 0.71 -0.45 -9.26
N MET A 93 0.87 -1.17 -8.15
CA MET A 93 1.43 -0.61 -6.92
C MET A 93 2.79 0.08 -7.10
N PRO A 94 3.75 -0.46 -7.90
CA PRO A 94 5.03 0.21 -8.14
C PRO A 94 4.94 1.51 -8.92
N ALA A 95 3.83 1.74 -9.64
CA ALA A 95 3.60 3.00 -10.32
C ALA A 95 3.04 4.09 -9.39
N MET A 96 2.47 3.70 -8.25
CA MET A 96 1.88 4.60 -7.27
C MET A 96 2.77 4.84 -6.05
N TYR A 97 3.59 3.87 -5.68
CA TYR A 97 4.42 3.90 -4.49
C TYR A 97 5.87 3.59 -4.83
N THR A 98 6.77 4.27 -4.14
CA THR A 98 8.20 4.00 -4.20
C THR A 98 8.53 2.64 -3.59
N ALA A 99 9.70 2.09 -3.96
CA ALA A 99 10.19 0.85 -3.36
C ALA A 99 10.30 0.91 -1.83
N ALA A 100 10.65 2.08 -1.27
CA ALA A 100 10.74 2.28 0.17
C ALA A 100 9.37 2.22 0.86
N GLU A 101 8.35 2.83 0.27
CA GLU A 101 6.97 2.78 0.79
C GLU A 101 6.40 1.37 0.72
N LEU A 102 6.60 0.66 -0.39
CA LEU A 102 6.17 -0.72 -0.53
C LEU A 102 6.87 -1.66 0.46
N ALA A 103 8.17 -1.43 0.71
CA ALA A 103 8.91 -2.16 1.73
C ALA A 103 8.33 -1.91 3.13
N ALA A 104 7.99 -0.66 3.47
CA ALA A 104 7.36 -0.32 4.74
C ALA A 104 5.98 -0.97 4.91
N MET A 105 5.15 -1.01 3.86
CA MET A 105 3.88 -1.73 3.89
C MET A 105 4.09 -3.23 4.13
N ARG A 106 5.12 -3.83 3.53
CA ARG A 106 5.46 -5.23 3.77
C ARG A 106 6.00 -5.47 5.19
N ASP A 107 6.74 -4.54 5.76
CA ASP A 107 7.18 -4.63 7.17
C ASP A 107 6.00 -4.71 8.13
N VAL A 108 4.98 -3.88 7.92
CA VAL A 108 3.73 -3.95 8.70
C VAL A 108 3.06 -5.31 8.51
N LYS A 109 2.95 -5.79 7.27
CA LYS A 109 2.38 -7.12 6.98
C LYS A 109 3.10 -8.23 7.75
N LEU A 110 4.43 -8.27 7.71
CA LEU A 110 5.23 -9.30 8.36
C LEU A 110 5.27 -9.17 9.89
N ALA A 111 4.98 -7.99 10.45
CA ALA A 111 4.86 -7.82 11.89
C ALA A 111 3.61 -8.53 12.47
N PHE A 112 2.52 -8.59 11.69
CA PHE A 112 1.26 -9.21 12.11
C PHE A 112 1.03 -10.60 11.51
N ASP A 113 1.71 -10.94 10.42
CA ASP A 113 1.58 -12.20 9.71
C ASP A 113 2.96 -12.71 9.23
N PRO A 114 3.85 -13.10 10.17
CA PRO A 114 5.22 -13.51 9.84
C PRO A 114 5.28 -14.76 8.95
N ASP A 115 4.28 -15.64 9.05
CA ASP A 115 4.19 -16.87 8.26
C ASP A 115 3.39 -16.69 6.95
N ASN A 116 2.97 -15.46 6.64
CA ASN A 116 2.22 -15.10 5.43
C ASN A 116 0.94 -15.93 5.19
N LEU A 117 0.18 -16.23 6.25
CA LEU A 117 -1.04 -17.03 6.19
C LEU A 117 -2.28 -16.19 5.88
N LEU A 118 -2.26 -14.90 6.21
CA LEU A 118 -3.40 -14.00 6.05
C LEU A 118 -3.43 -13.43 4.62
N ASN A 119 -4.08 -14.15 3.72
CA ASN A 119 -4.43 -13.70 2.38
C ASN A 119 -3.21 -13.45 1.46
N PRO A 120 -2.34 -14.47 1.26
CA PRO A 120 -1.12 -14.34 0.47
C PRO A 120 -1.41 -13.98 -1.00
N GLY A 121 -0.48 -13.27 -1.63
CA GLY A 121 -0.55 -12.90 -3.05
C GLY A 121 -1.49 -11.73 -3.37
N LYS A 122 -2.01 -11.03 -2.36
CA LYS A 122 -2.87 -9.84 -2.54
C LYS A 122 -2.18 -8.56 -2.04
N ILE A 123 -2.58 -7.43 -2.60
CA ILE A 123 -2.16 -6.06 -2.26
C ILE A 123 -0.71 -5.75 -2.63
N LEU A 124 0.28 -6.43 -2.06
CA LEU A 124 1.70 -6.09 -2.20
C LEU A 124 2.38 -6.93 -3.28
N PRO A 125 3.12 -6.38 -4.26
CA PRO A 125 3.84 -7.13 -5.30
C PRO A 125 4.73 -8.28 -4.77
N ASP A 126 5.04 -9.27 -5.60
CA ASP A 126 5.87 -10.43 -5.21
C ASP A 126 7.36 -10.08 -5.12
N ASP A 127 7.81 -9.17 -5.97
CA ASP A 127 9.20 -8.81 -6.22
C ASP A 127 9.66 -7.58 -5.41
N LEU A 128 9.12 -7.41 -4.20
CA LEU A 128 9.55 -6.33 -3.33
C LEU A 128 10.96 -6.60 -2.79
N PRO A 129 11.88 -5.62 -2.81
CA PRO A 129 13.21 -5.79 -2.23
C PRO A 129 13.08 -6.16 -0.76
N GLU A 130 13.86 -7.10 -0.22
CA GLU A 130 13.76 -7.52 1.19
C GLU A 130 13.66 -6.33 2.16
N PRO A 131 12.87 -6.45 3.24
CA PRO A 131 12.68 -5.32 4.12
C PRO A 131 14.02 -4.97 4.74
N THR A 132 14.48 -3.74 4.53
CA THR A 132 15.66 -3.21 5.21
C THR A 132 15.32 -2.95 6.67
N ARG A 133 15.26 -4.02 7.47
CA ARG A 133 15.28 -3.89 8.93
C ARG A 133 16.65 -3.36 9.29
N ARG A 134 16.71 -2.12 9.76
CA ARG A 134 17.94 -1.59 10.36
C ARG A 134 18.38 -2.57 11.44
N ALA A 135 19.66 -2.92 11.42
CA ALA A 135 20.23 -3.75 12.48
C ALA A 135 19.90 -3.10 13.82
N GLY A 136 19.30 -3.89 14.71
CA GLY A 136 19.00 -3.43 16.04
C GLY A 136 20.28 -3.09 16.79
N ILE A 137 20.21 -2.09 17.67
CA ILE A 137 21.27 -1.80 18.64
C ILE A 137 20.96 -2.62 19.89
N SER A 138 21.87 -3.52 20.25
CA SER A 138 21.78 -4.24 21.53
C SER A 138 22.18 -3.30 22.67
N VAL A 139 21.27 -3.06 23.60
CA VAL A 139 21.51 -2.25 24.80
C VAL A 139 21.71 -3.19 25.99
N ARG A 140 22.91 -3.19 26.60
CA ARG A 140 23.18 -4.03 27.78
C ARG A 140 22.64 -3.44 29.08
N GLU A 141 22.45 -2.14 29.14
CA GLU A 141 21.90 -1.48 30.33
C GLU A 141 20.43 -1.82 30.55
N ALA A 142 19.97 -1.61 31.79
CA ALA A 142 18.57 -1.76 32.16
C ALA A 142 17.70 -0.57 31.68
N SER A 143 18.33 0.52 31.22
CA SER A 143 17.66 1.72 30.70
C SER A 143 18.44 2.35 29.56
N ALA A 144 17.73 2.92 28.58
CA ALA A 144 18.28 3.75 27.52
C ALA A 144 17.43 4.99 27.29
N ALA A 145 18.10 6.10 26.93
CA ALA A 145 17.46 7.38 26.67
C ALA A 145 17.78 7.87 25.25
N PRO A 146 17.11 7.33 24.22
CA PRO A 146 17.40 7.69 22.84
C PRO A 146 17.14 9.17 22.60
N SER A 147 18.06 9.80 21.88
CA SER A 147 18.02 11.21 21.52
C SER A 147 17.28 11.48 20.21
N THR A 148 17.03 10.43 19.41
CA THR A 148 16.31 10.49 18.14
C THR A 148 15.31 9.34 17.98
N ALA A 149 14.35 9.50 17.08
CA ALA A 149 13.41 8.43 16.73
C ALA A 149 14.13 7.25 16.07
N GLU A 150 15.19 7.51 15.30
CA GLU A 150 16.02 6.49 14.67
C GLU A 150 16.78 5.65 15.70
N GLU A 151 17.32 6.29 16.75
CA GLU A 151 18.01 5.62 17.85
C GLU A 151 17.02 4.78 18.66
N ALA A 152 15.83 5.33 18.96
CA ALA A 152 14.76 4.59 19.62
C ALA A 152 14.32 3.36 18.80
N ALA A 153 14.11 3.52 17.50
CA ALA A 153 13.72 2.44 16.60
C ALA A 153 14.81 1.35 16.53
N ALA A 154 16.09 1.73 16.46
CA ALA A 154 17.20 0.79 16.44
C ALA A 154 17.31 0.00 17.77
N ILE A 155 17.15 0.65 18.92
CA ILE A 155 17.13 -0.03 20.23
C ILE A 155 15.95 -1.00 20.32
N LEU A 156 14.74 -0.58 19.93
CA LEU A 156 13.55 -1.42 19.92
C LEU A 156 13.72 -2.63 19.00
N ALA A 157 14.31 -2.45 17.82
CA ALA A 157 14.62 -3.54 16.89
C ALA A 157 15.61 -4.55 17.52
N GLY A 158 16.63 -4.07 18.24
CA GLY A 158 17.59 -4.91 18.95
C GLY A 158 16.94 -5.74 20.05
N CYS A 159 16.13 -5.09 20.89
CA CYS A 159 15.37 -5.79 21.93
C CYS A 159 14.38 -6.82 21.36
N THR A 160 13.70 -6.47 20.26
CA THR A 160 12.77 -7.40 19.59
C THR A 160 13.50 -8.63 19.07
N ALA A 161 14.67 -8.45 18.45
CA ALA A 161 15.51 -9.57 17.97
C ALA A 161 16.01 -10.48 19.10
N GLU A 162 16.23 -9.92 20.30
CA GLU A 162 16.62 -10.65 21.51
C GLU A 162 15.43 -11.24 22.29
N GLY A 163 14.18 -11.02 21.85
CA GLY A 163 12.98 -11.41 22.59
C GLY A 163 12.80 -10.66 23.92
N ARG A 164 13.42 -9.48 24.06
CA ARG A 164 13.39 -8.66 25.28
C ARG A 164 12.16 -7.77 25.31
N ARG A 165 11.46 -7.79 26.45
CA ARG A 165 10.36 -6.86 26.73
C ARG A 165 10.90 -5.47 27.02
N VAL A 166 10.42 -4.48 26.26
CA VAL A 166 10.76 -3.06 26.45
C VAL A 166 9.58 -2.33 27.09
N HIS A 167 9.86 -1.51 28.09
CA HIS A 167 8.90 -0.57 28.65
C HIS A 167 9.26 0.83 28.19
N ILE A 168 8.31 1.53 27.55
CA ILE A 168 8.49 2.92 27.11
C ILE A 168 7.77 3.83 28.11
N ALA A 169 8.49 4.77 28.71
CA ALA A 169 7.93 5.68 29.71
C ALA A 169 8.44 7.12 29.54
N SER A 170 7.60 8.10 29.90
CA SER A 170 7.94 9.53 29.87
C SER A 170 8.57 10.03 31.18
N THR A 171 8.91 9.16 32.13
CA THR A 171 9.50 9.53 33.43
C THR A 171 10.56 8.52 33.86
N GLU A 172 11.51 8.93 34.71
CA GLU A 172 12.52 8.03 35.33
C GLU A 172 11.93 7.04 36.33
N ARG A 173 10.65 7.21 36.71
CA ARG A 173 9.97 6.28 37.62
C ARG A 173 9.62 5.01 36.88
N VAL A 174 10.60 4.12 36.84
CA VAL A 174 10.36 2.68 36.75
C VAL A 174 9.72 2.26 38.07
N GLU A 175 8.40 2.37 38.20
CA GLU A 175 7.75 1.31 38.97
C GLU A 175 8.18 0.03 38.25
N LYS A 176 9.10 -0.73 38.85
CA LYS A 176 9.71 -1.93 38.26
C LYS A 176 8.61 -2.81 37.72
N TRP A 177 8.30 -2.67 36.43
CA TRP A 177 7.22 -3.44 35.86
C TRP A 177 7.76 -4.87 35.82
N PRO A 178 7.16 -5.82 36.55
CA PRO A 178 7.79 -7.11 36.77
C PRO A 178 8.06 -7.80 35.44
N GLY A 179 9.34 -7.86 35.06
CA GLY A 179 9.80 -8.55 33.86
C GLY A 179 10.15 -7.69 32.64
N ALA A 180 10.10 -6.36 32.70
CA ALA A 180 10.72 -5.51 31.67
C ALA A 180 12.26 -5.68 31.70
N ALA A 181 12.86 -5.93 30.53
CA ALA A 181 14.31 -6.13 30.40
C ALA A 181 15.06 -4.85 29.96
N LEU A 182 14.33 -3.82 29.54
CA LEU A 182 14.83 -2.49 29.21
C LEU A 182 13.75 -1.42 29.47
N LEU A 183 14.11 -0.32 30.12
CA LEU A 183 13.36 0.94 30.11
C LEU A 183 13.86 1.83 28.96
N LEU A 184 12.95 2.32 28.12
CA LEU A 184 13.23 3.37 27.15
C LEU A 184 12.56 4.67 27.62
N SER A 185 13.35 5.69 27.96
CA SER A 185 12.84 6.98 28.47
C SER A 185 13.32 8.17 27.67
N THR A 186 12.56 9.27 27.71
CA THR A 186 13.01 10.56 27.14
C THR A 186 13.89 11.38 28.11
N HIS A 187 14.03 10.91 29.35
CA HIS A 187 14.90 11.49 30.38
C HIS A 187 16.23 10.72 30.45
N ARG A 188 17.35 11.44 30.52
CA ARG A 188 18.71 10.90 30.66
C ARG A 188 19.10 10.74 32.11
#